data_AF-A0A511NLB4-F1
#
_entry.id   AF-A0A511NLB4-F1
#
_cell.length_a   1.000
_cell.length_b   1.000
_cell.length_c   1.000
_cell.angle_alpha   90.00
_cell.angle_beta   90.00
_cell.angle_gamma   90.00
#
_symmetry.space_group_name_H-M   'P 1'
#
loop_
_entity.id
_entity.type
_entity.pdbx_description
1 polymer ?
#
loop_
_entity_poly.entity_id
_entity_poly.type
_entity_poly.pdbx_seq_one_letter_code
_entity_poly.pdbx_strand_id
1 'polypeptide(L)'
;MDLERFSHNATPKVGFGLGLNHIYDEWEWRNILEEQEKRLKSFPGFWGHLEVKGDALFHLNRTSEAKTVYREALKSVSNDEKLTIVKSTELTKRLTNKIQNCL
;
A
#
# COMPACT_ATOMS: atom_id res chain seq x y z
N MET A 1 7.48 29.07 -23.30
CA MET A 1 6.73 29.89 -22.34
C MET A 1 5.78 28.96 -21.58
N ASP A 2 6.40 28.23 -20.66
CA ASP A 2 5.96 27.88 -19.30
C ASP A 2 4.48 27.51 -19.07
N LEU A 3 4.23 26.20 -19.10
CA LEU A 3 3.06 25.55 -18.49
C LEU A 3 3.42 25.00 -17.09
N GLU A 4 4.35 25.63 -16.38
CA GLU A 4 4.61 25.42 -14.94
C GLU A 4 3.50 26.06 -14.09
N ARG A 5 2.24 25.60 -14.24
CA ARG A 5 1.16 26.12 -13.40
C ARG A 5 -0.06 25.22 -13.25
N PHE A 6 0.13 23.91 -13.19
CA PHE A 6 -0.75 23.09 -12.36
C PHE A 6 -0.03 22.83 -11.06
N SER A 7 -0.21 23.80 -10.15
CA SER A 7 0.10 23.63 -8.74
C SER A 7 -0.60 22.35 -8.26
N HIS A 8 0.18 21.30 -8.06
CA HIS A 8 -0.25 20.12 -7.33
C HIS A 8 -0.51 20.57 -5.89
N ASN A 9 -1.70 21.12 -5.66
CA ASN A 9 -2.24 21.33 -4.33
C ASN A 9 -2.51 19.95 -3.74
N ALA A 10 -1.45 19.36 -3.21
CA ALA A 10 -1.38 18.02 -2.66
C ALA A 10 -2.30 17.94 -1.44
N THR A 11 -3.57 17.60 -1.65
CA THR A 11 -4.36 16.91 -0.65
C THR A 11 -5.44 16.04 -1.28
N PRO A 12 -5.13 14.88 -1.86
CA PRO A 12 -6.13 13.84 -2.00
C PRO A 12 -6.19 13.05 -0.67
N LYS A 13 -6.77 13.65 0.38
CA LYS A 13 -7.26 12.89 1.55
C LYS A 13 -8.58 12.15 1.26
N VAL A 14 -8.94 12.01 -0.02
CA VAL A 14 -10.24 11.48 -0.47
C VAL A 14 -10.07 10.50 -1.62
N GLY A 15 -9.23 9.49 -1.43
CA GLY A 15 -8.98 8.43 -2.43
C GLY A 15 -9.63 7.08 -2.15
N PHE A 16 -10.54 6.95 -1.18
CA PHE A 16 -11.09 5.64 -0.79
C PHE A 16 -12.62 5.49 -0.94
N GLY A 17 -13.35 6.47 -1.52
CA GLY A 17 -14.82 6.47 -1.39
C GLY A 17 -15.68 6.87 -2.59
N LEU A 18 -15.14 7.16 -3.79
CA LEU A 18 -15.95 7.76 -4.87
C LEU A 18 -16.22 6.89 -6.10
N GLY A 19 -15.98 5.58 -6.06
CA GLY A 19 -16.49 4.67 -7.11
C GLY A 19 -16.09 5.04 -8.54
N LEU A 20 -14.96 5.74 -8.72
CA LEU A 20 -14.37 6.00 -10.02
C LEU A 20 -13.42 4.83 -10.31
N ASN A 21 -13.53 4.25 -11.51
CA ASN A 21 -12.51 3.35 -12.07
C ASN A 21 -11.20 4.15 -12.25
N HIS A 22 -10.51 4.42 -11.15
CA HIS A 22 -9.30 5.23 -11.12
C HIS A 22 -8.15 4.31 -11.52
N ILE A 23 -7.72 4.44 -12.78
CA ILE A 23 -6.39 3.94 -13.17
C ILE A 23 -5.42 4.85 -12.44
N TYR A 24 -4.84 4.39 -11.35
CA TYR A 24 -3.81 5.13 -10.64
C TYR A 24 -2.59 5.26 -11.55
N ASP A 25 -2.24 6.50 -11.90
CA ASP A 25 -0.98 6.82 -12.56
C ASP A 25 0.21 6.55 -11.63
N GLU A 26 1.40 6.33 -12.20
CA GLU A 26 2.63 6.11 -11.43
C GLU A 26 2.89 7.20 -10.39
N TRP A 27 2.50 8.44 -10.67
CA TRP A 27 2.65 9.55 -9.74
C TRP A 27 1.80 9.38 -8.46
N GLU A 28 0.56 8.91 -8.60
CA GLU A 28 -0.33 8.67 -7.46
C GLU A 28 0.21 7.54 -6.58
N TRP A 29 0.73 6.47 -7.18
CA TRP A 29 1.36 5.38 -6.43
C TRP A 29 2.60 5.85 -5.66
N ARG A 30 3.40 6.77 -6.21
CA ARG A 30 4.52 7.38 -5.49
C ARG A 30 4.02 8.20 -4.29
N ASN A 31 2.98 9.00 -4.48
CA ASN A 31 2.40 9.79 -3.39
C ASN A 31 1.82 8.88 -2.28
N ILE A 32 1.12 7.81 -2.65
CA ILE A 32 0.61 6.80 -1.72
C ILE A 32 1.76 6.15 -0.95
N LEU A 33 2.82 5.76 -1.65
CA LEU A 33 4.03 5.18 -1.04
C LEU A 33 4.61 6.12 0.02
N GLU A 34 4.83 7.39 -0.31
CA GLU A 34 5.36 8.38 0.62
C GLU A 34 4.44 8.60 1.84
N GLU A 35 3.11 8.61 1.63
CA GLU A 35 2.17 8.72 2.74
C GLU A 35 2.23 7.48 3.65
N GLN A 36 2.26 6.27 3.08
CA GLN A 36 2.39 5.05 3.88
C GLN A 36 3.71 5.04 4.65
N GLU A 37 4.81 5.50 4.07
CA GLU A 37 6.09 5.60 4.78
C GLU A 37 6.04 6.56 5.97
N LYS A 38 5.36 7.70 5.83
CA LYS A 38 5.12 8.61 6.96
C LYS A 38 4.26 7.96 8.04
N ARG A 39 3.19 7.24 7.67
CA ARG A 39 2.30 6.56 8.62
C ARG A 39 2.99 5.40 9.33
N LEU A 40 3.81 4.62 8.61
CA LEU A 40 4.58 3.51 9.17
C LEU A 40 5.65 3.98 10.16
N LYS A 41 6.15 5.23 10.07
CA LYS A 41 6.99 5.80 11.13
C LYS A 41 6.26 5.93 12.47
N SER A 42 4.97 6.22 12.43
CA SER A 42 4.12 6.30 13.63
C SER A 42 3.55 4.94 14.04
N PHE A 43 3.27 4.06 13.07
CA PHE A 43 2.66 2.74 13.27
C PHE A 43 3.40 1.64 12.49
N PRO A 44 4.63 1.26 12.90
CA PRO A 44 5.51 0.39 12.11
C PRO A 44 5.02 -1.05 11.96
N GLY A 45 3.99 -1.46 12.72
CA GLY A 45 3.41 -2.80 12.67
C GLY A 45 2.00 -2.86 12.12
N PHE A 46 1.49 -1.80 11.49
CA PHE A 46 0.12 -1.84 10.95
C PHE A 46 0.10 -2.53 9.58
N TRP A 47 -0.39 -3.78 9.56
CA TRP A 47 -0.44 -4.61 8.36
C TRP A 47 -1.17 -3.95 7.18
N GLY A 48 -2.19 -3.12 7.43
CA GLY A 48 -2.94 -2.44 6.38
C GLY A 48 -2.10 -1.39 5.64
N HIS A 49 -1.22 -0.68 6.36
CA HIS A 49 -0.29 0.28 5.75
C HIS A 49 0.79 -0.43 4.95
N LEU A 50 1.27 -1.58 5.45
CA LEU A 50 2.22 -2.43 4.74
C LEU A 50 1.61 -3.00 3.46
N GLU A 51 0.35 -3.45 3.48
CA GLU A 51 -0.34 -3.93 2.28
C GLU A 51 -0.40 -2.83 1.21
N VAL A 52 -0.91 -1.64 1.56
CA VAL A 52 -1.01 -0.51 0.62
C VAL A 52 0.35 -0.07 0.10
N LYS A 53 1.40 -0.11 0.95
CA LYS A 53 2.79 0.14 0.53
C LYS A 53 3.25 -0.91 -0.49
N GLY A 54 2.95 -2.18 -0.27
CA GLY A 54 3.27 -3.27 -1.19
C GLY A 54 2.56 -3.13 -2.54
N ASP A 55 1.28 -2.74 -2.54
CA ASP A 55 0.51 -2.48 -3.76
C ASP A 55 1.11 -1.32 -4.56
N ALA A 56 1.42 -0.21 -3.88
CA ALA A 56 2.07 0.93 -4.51
C ALA A 56 3.42 0.54 -5.15
N LEU A 57 4.24 -0.23 -4.45
CA LEU A 57 5.51 -0.72 -4.99
C LEU A 57 5.31 -1.67 -6.19
N PHE A 58 4.30 -2.52 -6.15
CA PHE A 58 3.98 -3.43 -7.26
C PHE A 58 3.58 -2.64 -8.51
N HIS A 59 2.70 -1.66 -8.37
CA HIS A 59 2.29 -0.80 -9.49
C HIS A 59 3.41 0.12 -10.00
N LEU A 60 4.39 0.46 -9.15
CA LEU A 60 5.62 1.15 -9.56
C LEU A 60 6.67 0.22 -10.20
N ASN A 61 6.30 -1.02 -10.53
CA ASN A 61 7.19 -2.02 -11.09
C ASN A 61 8.36 -2.41 -10.16
N ARG A 62 8.26 -2.10 -8.86
CA ARG A 62 9.22 -2.44 -7.80
C ARG A 62 8.81 -3.73 -7.10
N THR A 63 8.64 -4.79 -7.89
CA THR A 63 8.11 -6.09 -7.44
C THR A 63 8.93 -6.75 -6.32
N SER A 64 10.26 -6.63 -6.36
CA SER A 64 11.16 -7.15 -5.32
C SER A 64 10.92 -6.52 -3.95
N GLU A 65 10.70 -5.20 -3.94
CA GLU A 65 10.40 -4.46 -2.72
C GLU A 65 8.99 -4.73 -2.24
N ALA A 66 8.01 -4.78 -3.16
CA ALA A 66 6.63 -5.16 -2.85
C ALA A 66 6.57 -6.51 -2.13
N LYS A 67 7.28 -7.53 -2.62
CA LYS A 67 7.39 -8.85 -1.96
C LYS A 67 7.94 -8.76 -0.55
N THR A 68 8.93 -7.89 -0.32
CA THR A 68 9.53 -7.70 1.00
C THR A 68 8.52 -7.09 1.95
N VAL A 69 7.82 -6.03 1.52
CA VAL A 69 6.80 -5.35 2.32
C VAL A 69 5.61 -6.27 2.62
N TYR A 70 5.15 -7.07 1.65
CA TYR A 70 4.08 -8.05 1.91
C TYR A 70 4.50 -9.11 2.94
N ARG A 71 5.77 -9.52 2.98
CA ARG A 71 6.29 -10.42 4.03
C ARG A 71 6.31 -9.76 5.40
N GLU A 72 6.62 -8.46 5.47
CA GLU A 72 6.52 -7.70 6.71
C GLU A 72 5.06 -7.54 7.17
N ALA A 73 4.14 -7.34 6.22
CA ALA A 73 2.71 -7.32 6.51
C ALA A 73 2.25 -8.65 7.10
N LEU A 74 2.67 -9.77 6.54
CA LEU A 74 2.38 -11.12 7.06
C LEU A 74 2.86 -11.29 8.50
N LYS A 75 4.10 -10.90 8.80
CA LYS A 75 4.63 -10.94 10.17
C LYS A 75 3.81 -10.07 11.12
N SER A 76 3.41 -8.89 10.66
CA SER A 76 2.60 -7.95 11.45
C SER A 76 1.20 -8.50 11.71
N VAL A 77 0.55 -9.13 10.72
CA VAL A 77 -0.74 -9.83 10.88
C VAL A 77 -0.64 -10.94 11.92
N SER A 78 0.42 -11.76 11.88
CA SER A 78 0.63 -12.84 12.84
C SER A 78 0.90 -12.33 14.27
N ASN A 79 1.46 -11.13 14.41
CA ASN A 79 1.77 -10.51 15.69
C ASN A 79 0.63 -9.64 16.24
N ASP A 80 -0.40 -9.36 15.44
CA ASP A 80 -1.57 -8.59 15.85
C ASP A 80 -2.55 -9.47 16.62
N GLU A 81 -2.43 -9.47 17.95
CA GLU A 81 -3.30 -10.25 18.85
C GLU A 81 -4.77 -9.79 18.81
N LYS A 82 -5.05 -8.59 18.28
CA LYS A 82 -6.42 -8.08 18.14
C LYS A 82 -7.13 -8.66 16.92
N LEU A 83 -6.40 -9.29 16.00
CA LEU A 83 -6.99 -9.93 14.85
C LEU A 83 -7.57 -11.31 15.19
N THR A 84 -8.79 -11.56 14.72
CA THR A 84 -9.36 -12.91 14.81
C THR A 84 -8.61 -13.87 13.88
N ILE A 85 -8.53 -15.14 14.27
CA ILE A 85 -7.88 -16.21 13.49
C ILE A 85 -8.42 -16.26 12.04
N VAL A 86 -9.73 -16.01 11.87
CA VAL A 86 -10.37 -15.98 10.54
C VAL A 86 -9.83 -14.83 9.69
N LYS A 87 -9.76 -13.61 10.24
CA LYS A 87 -9.22 -12.45 9.53
C LYS A 87 -7.73 -12.59 9.25
N SER A 88 -6.95 -13.07 10.22
CA SER A 88 -5.50 -13.24 10.02
C SER A 88 -5.20 -14.28 8.94
N THR A 89 -6.00 -15.35 8.86
CA THR A 89 -5.90 -16.36 7.79
C THR A 89 -6.29 -15.79 6.43
N GLU A 90 -7.37 -15.00 6.36
CA GLU A 90 -7.80 -14.34 5.12
C GLU A 90 -6.74 -13.37 4.59
N LEU A 91 -6.20 -12.50 5.45
CA LEU A 91 -5.14 -11.58 5.11
C LEU A 91 -3.87 -12.32 4.68
N THR A 92 -3.51 -13.39 5.40
CA THR A 92 -2.35 -14.23 5.07
C THR A 92 -2.49 -14.82 3.66
N LYS A 93 -3.67 -15.35 3.33
CA LYS A 93 -3.97 -15.90 2.01
C LYS A 93 -3.91 -14.83 0.93
N ARG A 94 -4.50 -13.65 1.17
CA ARG A 94 -4.50 -12.50 0.25
C ARG A 94 -3.08 -11.99 -0.03
N LEU A 95 -2.28 -11.76 1.02
CA LEU A 95 -0.90 -11.29 0.91
C LEU A 95 0.00 -12.32 0.22
N THR A 96 -0.17 -13.61 0.53
CA THR A 96 0.55 -14.70 -0.16
C THR A 96 0.23 -14.74 -1.64
N ASN A 97 -1.05 -14.57 -2.00
CA ASN A 97 -1.48 -14.50 -3.39
C ASN A 97 -0.86 -13.30 -4.13
N LYS A 98 -0.79 -12.12 -3.48
CA LYS A 98 -0.10 -10.94 -4.03
C LYS A 98 1.39 -11.19 -4.25
N ILE A 99 2.07 -11.84 -3.30
CA ILE A 99 3.49 -12.20 -3.44
C ILE A 99 3.71 -13.15 -4.63
N GLN A 100 2.82 -14.13 -4.82
CA GLN A 100 2.87 -15.06 -5.95
C GLN A 100 2.59 -14.39 -7.29
N ASN A 101 1.66 -13.42 -7.35
CA ASN A 101 1.37 -12.65 -8.57
C ASN A 101 2.42 -11.58 -8.88
N CYS A 102 3.31 -11.25 -7.95
CA CYS A 102 4.48 -10.40 -8.20
C CYS A 102 5.64 -11.13 -8.92
N LEU A 103 5.44 -12.36 -9.41
CA LEU A 103 6.45 -13.17 -10.12
C LEU A 103 6.36 -13.02 -11.63
#